data_AF-A0A914VRJ5-F1
#
_entry.id   AF-A0A914VRJ5-F1
#
_cell.length_a   1.000
_cell.length_b   1.000
_cell.length_c   1.000
_cell.angle_alpha   90.00
_cell.angle_beta   90.00
_cell.angle_gamma   90.00
#
_symmetry.space_group_name_H-M   'P 1'
#
loop_
_entity.id
_entity.type
_entity.pdbx_description
1 polymer ?
#
loop_
_entity_poly.entity_id
_entity_poly.type
_entity_poly.pdbx_seq_one_letter_code
_entity_poly.pdbx_strand_id
1 'polypeptide(L)'
;QECCGSTGSSDWAESGWRTEAATNGEDAGLVPITCCTQLDGATALNPIAKSFGRCQQPDAGREWRHLEGCHAKLQQWFDFHSFIFIAVGFGFAAFQLIGIIAAICLCRQIHDYTYI
;
A
#
# COMPACT_ATOMS: atom_id res chain seq x y z
N GLN A 1 -3.03 -6.72 3.06
CA GLN A 1 -4.39 -6.25 2.70
C GLN A 1 -5.05 -7.40 1.95
N GLU A 2 -6.30 -7.72 2.29
CA GLU A 2 -7.06 -8.79 1.65
C GLU A 2 -7.56 -8.30 0.27
N CYS A 3 -6.84 -8.65 -0.80
CA CYS A 3 -7.14 -8.26 -2.19
C CYS A 3 -6.54 -9.27 -3.19
N CYS A 4 -6.96 -9.22 -4.45
CA CYS A 4 -6.44 -10.05 -5.52
C CYS A 4 -6.38 -9.29 -6.85
N GLY A 5 -5.20 -9.29 -7.47
CA GLY A 5 -4.97 -8.57 -8.72
C GLY A 5 -4.93 -7.05 -8.54
N SER A 6 -4.78 -6.32 -9.65
CA SER A 6 -4.78 -4.86 -9.65
C SER A 6 -6.20 -4.33 -9.42
N THR A 7 -7.12 -4.74 -10.29
CA THR A 7 -8.55 -4.39 -10.28
C THR A 7 -9.43 -5.55 -9.82
N GLY A 8 -8.96 -6.79 -9.98
CA GLY A 8 -9.63 -7.98 -9.48
C GLY A 8 -8.94 -9.28 -9.87
N SER A 9 -9.54 -10.41 -9.51
CA SER A 9 -8.96 -11.74 -9.75
C SER A 9 -8.82 -12.11 -11.24
N SER A 10 -9.59 -11.45 -12.12
CA SER A 10 -9.51 -11.64 -13.58
C SER A 10 -8.17 -11.22 -14.16
N ASP A 11 -7.44 -10.32 -13.51
CA ASP A 11 -6.15 -9.81 -14.01
C ASP A 11 -5.10 -10.91 -14.16
N TRP A 12 -5.26 -12.02 -13.43
CA TRP A 12 -4.38 -13.18 -13.55
C TRP A 12 -4.59 -13.95 -14.85
N ALA A 13 -5.75 -13.82 -15.50
CA ALA A 13 -6.14 -14.57 -16.69
C ALA A 13 -5.16 -14.45 -17.85
N GLU A 14 -4.69 -13.23 -18.07
CA GLU A 14 -3.79 -12.86 -19.16
C GLU A 14 -2.43 -12.39 -18.60
N SER A 15 -2.12 -12.76 -17.35
CA SER A 15 -0.89 -12.36 -16.69
C SER A 15 0.32 -13.16 -17.19
N GLY A 16 1.48 -12.50 -17.26
CA GLY A 16 2.74 -13.15 -17.63
C GLY A 16 3.10 -14.33 -16.72
N TRP A 17 2.71 -14.28 -15.45
CA TRP A 17 2.88 -15.37 -14.48
C TRP A 17 2.19 -16.67 -14.93
N ARG A 18 0.95 -16.56 -15.45
CA ARG A 18 0.22 -17.72 -15.96
C ARG A 18 0.85 -18.27 -17.24
N THR A 19 1.23 -17.38 -18.14
CA THR A 19 1.90 -17.74 -19.38
C THR A 19 3.21 -18.47 -19.10
N GLU A 20 4.00 -17.99 -18.13
CA GLU A 20 5.27 -18.60 -17.73
C GLU A 20 5.07 -20.01 -17.16
N ALA A 21 4.11 -20.18 -16.24
CA ALA A 21 3.78 -21.51 -15.71
C ALA A 21 3.37 -22.48 -16.83
N ALA A 22 2.51 -22.03 -17.76
CA ALA A 22 2.11 -22.83 -18.91
C ALA A 22 3.30 -23.22 -19.80
N THR A 23 4.26 -22.31 -20.03
CA THR A 23 5.48 -22.62 -20.79
C THR A 23 6.40 -23.61 -20.09
N ASN A 24 6.41 -23.61 -18.75
CA ASN A 24 7.19 -24.53 -17.93
C ASN A 24 6.48 -25.88 -17.71
N GLY A 25 5.27 -26.05 -18.25
CA GLY A 25 4.45 -27.26 -18.04
C GLY A 25 3.86 -27.36 -16.63
N GLU A 26 3.80 -26.25 -15.90
CA GLU A 26 3.23 -26.15 -14.56
C GLU A 26 1.77 -25.70 -14.62
N ASP A 27 0.94 -26.21 -13.71
CA ASP A 27 -0.42 -25.70 -13.52
C ASP A 27 -0.39 -24.52 -12.54
N ALA A 28 -0.39 -23.30 -13.09
CA ALA A 28 -0.54 -22.08 -12.30
C ALA A 28 -1.91 -21.98 -11.61
N GLY A 29 -2.94 -22.65 -12.12
CA GLY A 29 -4.32 -22.38 -11.72
C GLY A 29 -4.86 -21.02 -12.19
N LEU A 30 -6.05 -20.67 -11.70
CA LEU A 30 -6.76 -19.43 -12.00
C LEU A 30 -6.25 -18.21 -11.24
N VAL A 31 -5.64 -18.37 -10.07
CA VAL A 31 -5.07 -17.28 -9.28
C VAL A 31 -3.93 -17.79 -8.41
N PRO A 32 -2.96 -16.95 -8.02
CA PRO A 32 -1.95 -17.34 -7.04
C PRO A 32 -2.57 -17.66 -5.67
N ILE A 33 -1.87 -18.47 -4.87
CA ILE A 33 -2.32 -18.86 -3.53
C ILE A 33 -2.54 -17.67 -2.58
N THR A 34 -1.85 -16.56 -2.79
CA THR A 34 -1.99 -15.32 -2.02
C THR A 34 -3.31 -14.58 -2.28
N CYS A 35 -4.00 -14.88 -3.37
CA CYS A 35 -5.36 -14.39 -3.63
C CYS A 35 -6.45 -15.17 -2.88
N CYS A 36 -6.11 -16.34 -2.34
CA CYS A 36 -7.04 -17.16 -1.58
C CYS A 36 -7.17 -16.62 -0.15
N THR A 37 -8.33 -16.87 0.47
CA THR A 37 -8.47 -16.64 1.91
C THR A 37 -7.54 -17.57 2.67
N GLN A 38 -6.72 -17.00 3.56
CA GLN A 38 -5.69 -17.74 4.28
C GLN A 38 -6.27 -18.47 5.49
N LEU A 39 -5.64 -19.58 5.89
CA LEU A 39 -5.92 -20.31 7.12
C LEU A 39 -5.27 -19.61 8.33
N ASP A 40 -5.82 -19.84 9.53
CA ASP A 40 -5.21 -19.37 10.77
C ASP A 40 -3.76 -19.86 10.91
N GLY A 41 -2.84 -18.93 11.13
CA GLY A 41 -1.39 -19.22 11.23
C GLY A 41 -0.60 -19.08 9.92
N ALA A 42 -1.26 -18.78 8.80
CA ALA A 42 -0.57 -18.40 7.57
C ALA A 42 0.17 -17.05 7.74
N THR A 43 1.28 -16.90 7.03
CA THR A 43 2.06 -15.65 7.02
C THR A 43 2.28 -15.17 5.58
N ALA A 44 2.69 -13.91 5.40
CA ALA A 44 2.99 -13.39 4.08
C ALA A 44 4.13 -14.16 3.37
N LEU A 45 5.08 -14.72 4.13
CA LEU A 45 6.18 -15.53 3.59
C LEU A 45 5.79 -17.00 3.38
N ASN A 46 4.77 -17.48 4.10
CA ASN A 46 4.27 -18.84 3.97
C ASN A 46 2.73 -18.81 3.91
N PRO A 47 2.16 -18.44 2.76
CA PRO A 47 0.72 -18.38 2.57
C PRO A 47 0.15 -19.80 2.51
N ILE A 48 -0.92 -20.03 3.28
CA ILE A 48 -1.63 -21.30 3.33
C ILE A 48 -3.10 -21.00 3.08
N ALA A 49 -3.60 -21.40 1.92
CA ALA A 49 -5.02 -21.24 1.58
C ALA A 49 -5.90 -22.16 2.44
N LYS A 50 -7.02 -21.63 2.93
CA LYS A 50 -8.05 -22.41 3.64
C LYS A 50 -8.57 -23.58 2.80
N SER A 51 -8.75 -23.36 1.50
CA SER A 51 -9.01 -24.43 0.52
C SER A 51 -8.53 -23.99 -0.86
N PHE A 52 -7.40 -24.55 -1.32
CA PHE A 52 -6.85 -24.23 -2.63
C PHE A 52 -7.81 -24.61 -3.77
N GLY A 53 -8.39 -25.82 -3.73
CA GLY A 53 -9.31 -26.27 -4.77
C GLY A 53 -10.54 -25.39 -4.95
N ARG A 54 -11.17 -24.95 -3.85
CA ARG A 54 -12.32 -24.00 -3.92
C ARG A 54 -11.89 -22.62 -4.38
N CYS A 55 -10.72 -22.17 -3.97
CA CYS A 55 -10.16 -20.90 -4.41
C CYS A 55 -9.85 -20.89 -5.92
N GLN A 56 -9.59 -22.03 -6.56
CA GLN A 56 -9.32 -22.10 -8.00
C GLN A 56 -10.58 -22.17 -8.88
N GLN A 57 -11.78 -22.26 -8.27
CA GLN A 57 -13.03 -22.29 -9.04
C GLN A 57 -13.31 -20.94 -9.72
N PRO A 58 -13.84 -20.89 -10.96
CA PRO A 58 -14.14 -19.63 -11.63
C PRO A 58 -15.07 -18.72 -10.82
N ASP A 59 -16.04 -19.32 -10.14
CA ASP A 59 -17.10 -18.71 -9.34
C ASP A 59 -16.81 -18.74 -7.82
N ALA A 60 -15.53 -18.82 -7.44
CA ALA A 60 -15.13 -18.80 -6.03
C ALA A 60 -15.69 -17.56 -5.31
N GLY A 61 -16.55 -17.80 -4.31
CA GLY A 61 -17.10 -16.73 -3.48
C GLY A 61 -16.06 -16.07 -2.55
N ARG A 62 -16.48 -14.97 -1.91
CA ARG A 62 -15.64 -14.18 -0.98
C ARG A 62 -15.08 -14.96 0.21
N GLU A 63 -15.68 -16.11 0.54
CA GLU A 63 -15.21 -16.99 1.61
C GLU A 63 -13.92 -17.74 1.23
N TRP A 64 -13.64 -17.90 -0.06
CA TRP A 64 -12.52 -18.71 -0.56
C TRP A 64 -11.49 -17.89 -1.34
N ARG A 65 -11.89 -16.75 -1.92
CA ARG A 65 -11.04 -15.87 -2.73
C ARG A 65 -11.33 -14.39 -2.45
N HIS A 66 -10.28 -13.58 -2.43
CA HIS A 66 -10.43 -12.13 -2.45
C HIS A 66 -10.84 -11.68 -3.86
N LEU A 67 -11.99 -11.00 -3.97
CA LEU A 67 -12.51 -10.51 -5.25
C LEU A 67 -12.14 -9.04 -5.52
N GLU A 68 -11.70 -8.32 -4.50
CA GLU A 68 -11.39 -6.90 -4.57
C GLU A 68 -9.97 -6.68 -5.09
N GLY A 69 -9.79 -5.75 -6.02
CA GLY A 69 -8.48 -5.34 -6.51
C GLY A 69 -7.64 -4.60 -5.47
N CYS A 70 -6.32 -4.78 -5.53
CA CYS A 70 -5.40 -4.14 -4.62
C CYS A 70 -5.19 -2.64 -4.91
N HIS A 71 -5.36 -2.20 -6.16
CA HIS A 71 -5.10 -0.81 -6.58
C HIS A 71 -5.98 0.19 -5.82
N ALA A 72 -7.28 -0.06 -5.76
CA ALA A 72 -8.22 0.83 -5.08
C ALA A 72 -7.92 0.96 -3.58
N LYS A 73 -7.59 -0.15 -2.90
CA LYS A 73 -7.23 -0.13 -1.47
C LYS A 73 -5.91 0.57 -1.21
N LEU A 74 -4.91 0.34 -2.07
CA LEU A 74 -3.62 1.00 -1.98
C LEU A 74 -3.76 2.50 -2.17
N GLN A 75 -4.52 2.93 -3.18
CA GLN A 75 -4.74 4.34 -3.46
C GLN A 75 -5.47 5.03 -2.29
N GLN A 76 -6.54 4.41 -1.77
CA GLN A 76 -7.25 4.95 -0.61
C GLN A 76 -6.35 5.08 0.63
N TRP A 77 -5.51 4.06 0.88
CA TRP A 77 -4.54 4.09 1.96
C TRP A 77 -3.51 5.22 1.74
N PHE A 78 -2.98 5.34 0.53
CA PHE A 78 -1.99 6.34 0.17
C PHE A 78 -2.53 7.76 0.28
N ASP A 79 -3.74 8.02 -0.22
CA ASP A 79 -4.38 9.34 -0.17
C ASP A 79 -4.57 9.82 1.28
N PHE A 80 -5.00 8.91 2.16
CA PHE A 80 -5.18 9.21 3.58
C PHE A 80 -3.86 9.57 4.27
N HIS A 81 -2.81 8.78 4.05
CA HIS A 81 -1.52 9.04 4.68
C HIS A 81 -0.80 10.25 4.07
N SER A 82 -0.97 10.52 2.78
CA SER A 82 -0.38 11.68 2.11
C SER A 82 -0.88 12.99 2.70
N PHE A 83 -2.18 13.08 3.03
CA PHE A 83 -2.73 14.25 3.69
C PHE A 83 -2.04 14.57 5.02
N ILE A 84 -1.78 13.54 5.83
CA ILE A 84 -1.10 13.69 7.13
C ILE A 84 0.33 14.21 6.93
N PHE A 85 1.09 13.61 5.99
CA PHE A 85 2.46 14.04 5.72
C PHE A 85 2.52 15.48 5.23
N ILE A 86 1.60 15.89 4.35
CA ILE A 86 1.50 17.27 3.86
C ILE A 86 1.23 18.23 5.02
N ALA A 87 0.24 17.92 5.87
CA ALA A 87 -0.12 18.76 7.00
C ALA A 87 1.05 18.94 7.99
N VAL A 88 1.72 17.85 8.35
CA VAL A 88 2.89 17.89 9.24
C VAL A 88 4.05 18.67 8.61
N GLY A 89 4.30 18.45 7.32
CA GLY A 89 5.35 19.16 6.57
C GLY A 89 5.13 20.67 6.54
N PHE A 90 3.91 21.12 6.22
CA PHE A 90 3.58 22.55 6.24
C PHE A 90 3.61 23.14 7.65
N GLY A 91 3.15 22.40 8.66
CA GLY A 91 3.24 22.82 10.06
C GLY A 91 4.68 23.06 10.51
N PHE A 92 5.58 22.14 10.17
CA PHE A 92 7.01 22.27 10.49
C PHE A 92 7.66 23.44 9.73
N ALA A 93 7.35 23.61 8.44
CA ALA A 93 7.86 24.72 7.64
C ALA A 93 7.42 26.08 8.21
N ALA A 94 6.16 26.21 8.63
CA ALA A 94 5.65 27.43 9.26
C ALA A 94 6.35 27.72 10.60
N PHE A 95 6.53 26.70 11.45
CA PHE A 95 7.24 26.85 12.72
C PHE A 95 8.70 27.29 12.51
N GLN A 96 9.38 26.68 11.54
CA GLN A 96 10.75 27.05 11.18
C GLN A 96 10.86 28.51 10.72
N LEU A 97 9.89 28.97 9.92
CA LEU A 97 9.86 30.34 9.41
C LEU A 97 9.64 31.37 10.53
N ILE A 98 8.78 31.07 11.50
CA ILE A 98 8.60 31.90 12.69
C ILE A 98 9.91 31.99 13.49
N GLY A 99 10.59 30.86 13.68
CA GLY A 99 11.89 30.82 14.37
C GLY A 99 12.96 31.68 13.69
N ILE A 100 13.03 31.64 12.36
CA ILE A 100 13.95 32.47 11.57
C ILE A 100 13.62 33.96 11.73
N ILE A 101 12.34 34.34 11.62
CA ILE A 101 11.93 35.75 11.78
C ILE A 101 12.27 36.26 13.18
N ALA A 102 11.94 35.50 14.23
CA ALA A 102 12.23 35.87 15.61
C ALA A 102 13.74 36.04 15.85
N ALA A 103 14.57 35.13 15.32
CA ALA A 103 16.02 35.23 15.41
C ALA A 103 16.55 36.49 14.72
N ILE A 104 16.06 36.83 13.53
CA ILE A 104 16.45 38.04 12.80
C ILE A 104 16.07 39.29 13.62
N CYS A 105 14.85 39.37 14.12
CA CYS A 105 14.38 40.49 14.94
C CYS A 105 15.26 40.70 16.20
N LEU A 106 15.57 39.61 16.91
CA LEU A 106 16.41 39.65 18.10
C LEU A 106 17.84 40.10 17.78
N CYS A 107 18.46 39.55 16.74
CA CYS A 107 19.79 39.94 16.32
C CYS A 107 19.89 41.43 15.95
N ARG A 108 18.86 41.97 15.27
CA ARG A 108 18.82 43.40 14.94
C ARG A 108 18.73 44.27 16.19
N GLN A 109 17.86 43.90 17.13
CA GLN A 109 17.69 44.64 18.37
C GLN A 109 18.98 44.66 19.22
N ILE A 110 19.69 43.53 19.33
CA ILE A 110 20.96 43.45 20.06
C ILE A 110 22.04 44.31 19.38
N HIS A 111 22.11 44.31 18.05
CA HIS A 111 23.08 45.12 17.32
C HIS A 111 22.86 46.61 17.59
N ASP A 112 21.60 47.08 17.56
CA ASP A 112 21.27 48.47 17.85
C ASP A 112 21.64 48.87 19.28
N TYR A 113 21.47 47.98 20.27
CA TYR A 113 21.91 48.24 21.65
C TYR A 113 23.44 48.30 21.82
N THR A 114 24.20 47.64 20.95
CA THR A 114 25.68 47.60 21.07
C THR A 114 26.35 48.83 20.44
N TYR A 115 25.60 49.59 19.64
CA TYR A 115 26.08 50.79 18.93
C TYR A 115 25.78 52.12 19.68
N ILE A 116 24.95 52.08 20.73
CA ILE A 116 24.67 53.21 21.64
C ILE A 116 25.59 53.12 22.86
#